data_AF-A0A077QJ65-F1
#
_entry.id   AF-A0A077QJ65-F1
#
_cell.length_a   1.000
_cell.length_b   1.000
_cell.length_c   1.000
_cell.angle_alpha   90.00
_cell.angle_beta   90.00
_cell.angle_gamma   90.00
#
_symmetry.space_group_name_H-M   'P 1'
#
loop_
_entity.id
_entity.type
_entity.pdbx_description
1 polymer ?
#
loop_
_entity_poly.entity_id
_entity_poly.type
_entity_poly.pdbx_seq_one_letter_code
_entity_poly.pdbx_strand_id
1 'polypeptide(L)' 'MKHAPQPLANKLLNSVIHRQSDSLDQAAFRAGLCTSLYEVILEQASQHCSEELHDLLSLACDINQEAYYSLYAVVNGEDE' A
#
# COMPACT_ATOMS: atom_id res chain seq x y z
N MET A 1 22.12 -14.01 -18.65
CA MET A 1 22.47 -13.04 -17.60
C MET A 1 21.51 -13.23 -16.44
N LYS A 2 21.98 -13.70 -15.28
CA LYS A 2 21.12 -13.96 -14.11
C LYS A 2 20.96 -12.66 -13.33
N HIS A 3 19.77 -12.08 -13.30
CA HIS A 3 19.46 -10.98 -12.37
C HIS A 3 19.47 -11.55 -10.95
N ALA A 4 20.54 -11.28 -10.19
CA ALA A 4 20.55 -11.54 -8.76
C ALA A 4 19.50 -10.63 -8.10
N PRO A 5 18.58 -11.15 -7.26
CA PRO A 5 17.60 -10.32 -6.57
C PRO A 5 18.34 -9.33 -5.67
N GLN A 6 18.13 -8.04 -5.90
CA GLN A 6 18.65 -7.02 -5.00
C GLN A 6 17.97 -7.15 -3.62
N PRO A 7 18.71 -6.93 -2.51
CA PRO A 7 18.13 -6.92 -1.17
C PRO A 7 16.92 -5.99 -1.09
N LEU A 8 15.85 -6.44 -0.43
CA LEU A 8 14.61 -5.66 -0.23
C LEU A 8 14.90 -4.26 0.32
N ALA A 9 15.82 -4.15 1.29
CA ALA A 9 16.27 -2.88 1.83
C ALA A 9 16.82 -1.91 0.78
N ASN A 10 17.58 -2.39 -0.22
CA ASN A 10 18.12 -1.55 -1.28
C ASN A 10 17.04 -1.11 -2.27
N LYS A 11 16.03 -1.97 -2.53
CA LYS A 11 14.87 -1.58 -3.33
C LYS A 11 14.05 -0.50 -2.64
N LEU A 12 13.81 -0.67 -1.33
CA LEU A 12 13.09 0.30 -0.50
C LEU A 12 13.84 1.64 -0.43
N LEU A 13 15.15 1.60 -0.18
CA LEU A 13 15.99 2.80 -0.15
C LEU A 13 15.97 3.53 -1.50
N ASN A 14 16.11 2.80 -2.61
CA ASN A 14 16.03 3.40 -3.94
C ASN A 14 14.66 4.01 -4.23
N SER A 15 13.56 3.38 -3.80
CA SER A 15 12.21 3.94 -3.96
C SER A 15 11.99 5.20 -3.13
N VAL A 16 12.61 5.29 -1.94
CA VAL A 16 12.54 6.50 -1.10
C VAL A 16 13.39 7.63 -1.69
N ILE A 17 14.56 7.32 -2.24
CA ILE A 17 15.45 8.31 -2.87
C ILE A 17 14.85 8.86 -4.18
N HIS A 18 14.16 8.02 -4.95
CA HIS A 18 13.49 8.42 -6.20
C HIS A 18 12.02 8.78 -6.00
N ARG A 19 11.61 9.07 -4.77
CA ARG A 19 10.23 9.45 -4.46
C ARG A 19 9.95 10.80 -5.10
N GLN A 20 9.36 10.79 -6.30
CA GLN A 20 8.74 11.97 -6.85
C GLN A 20 7.54 12.35 -5.98
N SER A 21 7.37 13.65 -5.74
CA SER A 21 6.17 14.15 -5.08
C SER A 21 5.00 13.92 -6.02
N ASP A 22 4.16 12.97 -5.65
CA ASP A 22 2.94 12.68 -6.37
C ASP A 22 1.94 13.83 -6.25
N SER A 23 1.14 14.08 -7.29
CA SER A 23 -0.05 14.92 -7.11
C SER A 23 -1.04 14.22 -6.17
N LEU A 24 -1.91 15.00 -5.51
CA LEU A 24 -2.92 14.46 -4.60
C LEU A 24 -3.80 13.41 -5.31
N ASP A 25 -4.21 13.67 -6.56
CA ASP A 25 -4.98 12.70 -7.36
C ASP A 25 -4.25 11.37 -7.57
N GLN A 26 -2.95 11.42 -7.87
CA GLN A 26 -2.18 10.20 -8.09
C GLN A 26 -1.92 9.45 -6.79
N ALA A 27 -1.76 10.17 -5.67
CA ALA A 27 -1.64 9.58 -4.35
C ALA A 27 -2.95 8.87 -3.95
N ALA A 28 -4.10 9.51 -4.14
CA ALA A 28 -5.42 8.91 -3.88
C ALA A 28 -5.65 7.68 -4.77
N PHE A 29 -5.33 7.78 -6.07
CA PHE A 29 -5.43 6.65 -6.99
C PHE A 29 -4.57 5.46 -6.55
N ARG A 30 -3.30 5.69 -6.18
CA ARG A 30 -2.41 4.62 -5.68
C ARG A 30 -2.90 4.02 -4.37
N ALA A 31 -3.37 4.84 -3.42
CA ALA A 31 -3.93 4.35 -2.17
C ALA A 31 -5.17 3.47 -2.42
N GLY A 32 -6.02 3.84 -3.40
CA GLY A 32 -7.14 3.03 -3.85
C GLY A 32 -6.71 1.70 -4.49
N LEU A 33 -5.66 1.71 -5.33
CA LEU A 33 -5.09 0.47 -5.88
C LEU A 33 -4.55 -0.45 -4.76
N CYS A 34 -3.91 0.11 -3.75
CA CYS A 34 -3.46 -0.66 -2.58
C CYS A 34 -4.63 -1.31 -1.85
N THR A 35 -5.76 -0.62 -1.69
CA THR A 35 -6.97 -1.21 -1.08
C THR A 35 -7.41 -2.46 -1.84
N SER A 36 -7.57 -2.36 -3.17
CA SER A 36 -7.94 -3.53 -3.99
C SER A 36 -6.89 -4.66 -3.95
N LEU A 37 -5.60 -4.32 -3.83
CA LEU A 37 -4.55 -5.32 -3.70
C LEU A 37 -4.60 -6.02 -2.33
N TYR A 38 -4.86 -5.29 -1.24
CA TYR A 38 -5.00 -5.88 0.09
C TYR A 38 -6.16 -6.86 0.16
N GLU A 39 -7.29 -6.60 -0.50
CA GLU A 39 -8.41 -7.55 -0.57
C GLU A 39 -7.95 -8.91 -1.11
N VAL A 40 -7.20 -8.91 -2.22
CA VAL A 40 -6.65 -10.15 -2.81
C VAL A 40 -5.60 -10.78 -1.89
N ILE A 41 -4.72 -9.98 -1.28
CA ILE A 41 -3.69 -10.49 -0.36
C ILE A 41 -4.33 -11.16 0.86
N LEU A 42 -5.35 -10.54 1.46
CA LEU A 42 -6.04 -11.08 2.63
C LEU A 42 -6.80 -12.36 2.30
N GLU A 43 -7.49 -12.42 1.15
CA GLU A 43 -8.13 -13.64 0.68
C GLU A 43 -7.14 -14.79 0.57
N GLN A 44 -5.97 -14.56 -0.04
CA GLN A 44 -4.92 -15.57 -0.18
C GLN A 44 -4.27 -15.92 1.18
N ALA A 45 -4.00 -14.93 2.02
CA ALA A 45 -3.36 -15.11 3.31
C ALA A 45 -4.22 -15.94 4.27
N SER A 46 -5.56 -15.78 4.22
CA SER A 46 -6.50 -16.54 5.05
C SER A 46 -6.40 -18.07 4.86
N GLN A 47 -5.89 -18.52 3.71
CA GLN A 47 -5.76 -19.94 3.36
C GLN A 47 -4.33 -20.49 3.53
N HIS A 48 -3.33 -19.61 3.51
CA HIS A 48 -1.92 -20.01 3.31
C HIS A 48 -0.94 -19.49 4.35
N CYS A 49 -1.36 -18.54 5.21
CA CYS A 49 -0.48 -17.89 6.18
C CYS A 49 -0.84 -18.22 7.63
N SER A 50 0.08 -17.94 8.55
CA SER A 50 -0.22 -17.99 9.98
C SER A 50 -1.21 -16.89 10.37
N GLU A 51 -1.97 -17.13 11.44
CA GLU A 51 -2.89 -16.14 12.03
C GLU A 51 -2.17 -14.82 12.34
N GLU A 52 -0.99 -14.87 12.97
CA GLU A 52 -0.19 -13.68 13.26
C GLU A 52 0.16 -12.87 12.00
N LEU A 53 0.51 -13.52 10.89
CA LEU A 53 0.82 -12.82 9.64
C LEU A 53 -0.45 -12.25 9.00
N HIS A 54 -1.56 -12.98 9.08
CA HIS A 54 -2.85 -12.51 8.61
C HIS A 54 -3.32 -11.26 9.39
N ASP A 55 -3.12 -11.23 10.69
CA ASP A 55 -3.45 -10.09 11.55
C ASP A 55 -2.58 -8.87 11.22
N LEU A 56 -1.28 -9.07 10.99
CA LEU A 56 -0.38 -8.00 10.55
C LEU A 56 -0.76 -7.44 9.18
N LEU A 57 -1.18 -8.30 8.24
CA LEU A 57 -1.68 -7.87 6.93
C LEU A 57 -2.99 -7.11 7.04
N SER A 58 -3.89 -7.54 7.93
CA SER A 58 -5.16 -6.85 8.21
C SER A 58 -4.90 -5.45 8.76
N LEU A 59 -3.99 -5.32 9.73
CA LEU A 59 -3.58 -4.03 10.27
C LEU A 59 -2.98 -3.10 9.20
N ALA A 60 -2.17 -3.65 8.29
CA ALA A 60 -1.61 -2.87 7.19
C ALA A 60 -2.68 -2.40 6.19
N CYS A 61 -3.73 -3.21 5.97
CA CYS A 61 -4.90 -2.84 5.18
C CYS A 61 -5.67 -1.67 5.82
N ASP A 62 -5.95 -1.77 7.14
CA ASP A 62 -6.66 -0.72 7.89
C ASP A 62 -5.94 0.64 7.79
N ILE A 63 -4.61 0.64 7.97
CA ILE A 63 -3.78 1.85 7.83
C ILE A 63 -3.86 2.43 6.41
N ASN A 64 -3.82 1.59 5.38
CA ASN A 64 -3.97 2.06 4.00
C ASN A 64 -5.35 2.67 3.75
N GLN A 65 -6.39 2.09 4.33
CA GLN A 65 -7.77 2.54 4.16
C GLN A 65 -8.02 3.88 4.84
N GLU A 66 -7.47 4.10 6.04
CA GLU A 66 -7.48 5.41 6.71
C GLU A 66 -6.76 6.48 5.89
N ALA A 67 -5.58 6.14 5.34
CA ALA A 67 -4.83 7.03 4.48
C ALA A 67 -5.58 7.34 3.17
N TYR A 68 -6.22 6.33 2.56
CA TYR A 68 -7.03 6.49 1.36
C TYR A 68 -8.20 7.44 1.61
N TYR A 69 -8.98 7.24 2.67
CA TYR A 69 -10.12 8.11 2.98
C TYR A 69 -9.68 9.55 3.29
N SER A 70 -8.59 9.72 4.03
CA SER A 70 -8.02 11.05 4.29
C SER A 70 -7.62 11.75 2.99
N LEU A 71 -7.00 11.02 2.05
CA LEU A 71 -6.66 11.56 0.73
C LEU A 71 -7.91 11.84 -0.12
N TYR A 72 -8.91 10.96 -0.05
CA TYR A 72 -10.16 11.08 -0.80
C TYR A 72 -10.95 12.32 -0.37
N ALA A 73 -11.06 12.60 0.93
CA ALA A 73 -11.74 13.77 1.45
C ALA A 73 -11.11 15.07 0.92
N VAL A 74 -9.77 15.15 0.97
CA VAL A 74 -9.00 16.30 0.48
C VAL A 74 -9.15 16.47 -1.04
N VAL A 75 -9.13 15.38 -1.82
CA VAL A 75 -9.24 15.42 -3.28
C VAL A 75 -10.65 15.82 -3.74
N ASN A 76 -11.69 15.37 -3.05
CA ASN A 76 -13.08 15.61 -3.46
C ASN A 76 -13.72 16.83 -2.75
N GLY A 77 -12.99 17.51 -1.87
CA GLY A 77 -13.48 18.70 -1.16
C GLY A 77 -14.55 18.39 -0.12
N GLU A 78 -14.51 17.21 0.50
CA GLU A 78 -15.45 16.82 1.56
C GLU A 78 -15.06 17.37 2.95
N ASP A 79 -13.95 18.14 3.03
CA ASP A 79 -13.45 18.82 4.23
C ASP A 79 -13.97 20.28 4.39
N GLU A 80 -15.05 20.69 3.70
CA GLU A 80 -15.74 22.00 3.86
C GLU A 80 -17.06 21.94 4.63
#